data_AF-A0A7S1HKK7-F1
#
_entry.id   AF-A0A7S1HKK7-F1
#
_cell.length_a   1.000
_cell.length_b   1.000
_cell.length_c   1.000
_cell.angle_alpha   90.00
_cell.angle_beta   90.00
_cell.angle_gamma   90.00
#
_symmetry.space_group_name_H-M   'P 1'
#
loop_
_entity.id
_entity.type
_entity.pdbx_description
1 polymer ?
#
loop_
_entity_poly.entity_id
_entity_poly.type
_entity_poly.pdbx_seq_one_letter_code
_entity_poly.pdbx_strand_id
1 'polypeptide(L)'
;SWELYRAEIALVELFDELRQVGPLTLRLFHGRGGTVGRGGGPSYQAILAQPPGTVNGQIRLTEQGEVIASKYAHPEIGRRNLETLVAATLEATLLHPTQSAPKGFLQAAQALSDASFAAYRGLVYDTPG
;
A
#
# COMPACT_ATOMS: atom_id res chain seq x y z
N SER A 1 -1.30 -9.46 2.45
CA SER A 1 -1.83 -8.39 1.57
C SER A 1 -3.25 -8.00 1.93
N TRP A 2 -4.20 -8.95 2.03
CA TRP A 2 -5.59 -8.66 2.39
C TRP A 2 -5.78 -8.03 3.77
N GLU A 3 -5.17 -8.60 4.81
CA GLU A 3 -5.29 -8.03 6.18
C GLU A 3 -4.68 -6.63 6.30
N LEU A 4 -3.63 -6.32 5.54
CA LEU A 4 -3.07 -4.97 5.51
C LEU A 4 -4.05 -3.97 4.87
N TYR A 5 -4.65 -4.33 3.74
CA TYR A 5 -5.69 -3.53 3.09
C TYR A 5 -6.86 -3.23 4.04
N ARG A 6 -7.33 -4.24 4.80
CA ARG A 6 -8.39 -4.05 5.79
C ARG A 6 -7.97 -3.13 6.93
N ALA A 7 -6.76 -3.29 7.45
CA ALA A 7 -6.23 -2.44 8.52
C ALA A 7 -6.09 -0.98 8.06
N GLU A 8 -5.63 -0.75 6.84
CA GLU A 8 -5.51 0.58 6.25
C GLU A 8 -6.87 1.28 6.11
N ILE A 9 -7.92 0.56 5.66
CA ILE A 9 -9.29 1.11 5.62
C ILE A 9 -9.79 1.46 7.03
N ALA A 10 -9.63 0.56 7.99
CA ALA A 10 -10.09 0.81 9.36
C ALA A 10 -9.37 2.02 10.00
N LEU A 11 -8.09 2.22 9.68
CA LEU A 11 -7.34 3.40 10.11
C LEU A 11 -7.85 4.67 9.44
N VAL A 12 -8.19 4.63 8.15
CA VAL A 12 -8.79 5.78 7.45
C VAL A 12 -10.11 6.17 8.11
N GLU A 13 -11.01 5.21 8.33
CA GLU A 13 -12.31 5.43 8.99
C GLU A 13 -12.13 6.06 10.38
N LEU A 14 -11.25 5.49 11.21
CA LEU A 14 -10.94 6.02 12.54
C LEU A 14 -10.41 7.46 12.48
N PHE A 15 -9.48 7.76 11.56
CA PHE A 15 -8.91 9.10 11.47
C PHE A 15 -9.85 10.12 10.84
N ASP A 16 -10.81 9.70 10.01
CA ASP A 16 -11.88 10.57 9.52
C ASP A 16 -12.81 11.01 10.68
N GLU A 17 -13.11 10.11 11.62
CA GLU A 17 -13.85 10.44 12.85
C GLU A 17 -13.04 11.38 13.75
N LEU A 18 -11.76 11.07 14.01
CA LEU A 18 -10.90 11.88 14.87
C LEU A 18 -10.69 13.30 14.34
N ARG A 19 -10.72 13.50 13.01
CA ARG A 19 -10.62 14.83 12.39
C ARG A 19 -11.75 15.79 12.77
N GLN A 20 -12.91 15.25 13.20
CA GLN A 20 -14.02 16.08 13.68
C GLN A 20 -13.74 16.68 15.06
N VAL A 21 -12.81 16.11 15.82
CA VAL A 21 -12.49 16.50 17.20
C VAL A 21 -11.23 17.35 17.27
N GLY A 22 -10.29 17.18 16.34
CA GLY A 22 -9.06 17.97 16.25
C GLY A 22 -8.25 17.69 14.98
N PRO A 23 -7.19 18.48 14.71
CA PRO A 23 -6.43 18.38 13.46
C PRO A 23 -5.45 17.20 13.47
N LEU A 24 -5.97 15.98 13.33
CA LEU A 24 -5.18 14.75 13.19
C LEU A 24 -5.20 14.24 11.74
N THR A 25 -4.03 14.09 11.14
CA THR A 25 -3.89 13.57 9.77
C THR A 25 -3.18 12.23 9.81
N LEU A 26 -3.81 11.21 9.20
CA LEU A 26 -3.19 9.90 9.01
C LEU A 26 -2.06 10.02 7.97
N ARG A 27 -0.89 9.47 8.30
CA ARG A 27 0.20 9.26 7.34
C ARG A 27 0.76 7.86 7.51
N LEU A 28 0.51 7.00 6.53
CA LEU A 28 1.05 5.64 6.54
C LEU A 28 2.54 5.64 6.18
N PHE A 29 3.28 4.73 6.82
CA PHE A 29 4.68 4.46 6.48
C PHE A 29 4.81 3.05 5.91
N HIS A 30 5.08 2.97 4.61
CA HIS A 30 5.21 1.70 3.89
C HIS A 30 6.61 1.12 4.10
N GLY A 31 6.68 0.03 4.87
CA GLY A 31 7.92 -0.68 5.20
C GLY A 31 8.53 -1.46 4.03
N ARG A 32 9.61 -2.19 4.33
CA ARG A 32 10.27 -3.08 3.36
C ARG A 32 9.31 -4.19 2.94
N GLY A 33 9.37 -4.58 1.67
CA GLY A 33 8.77 -5.85 1.25
C GLY A 33 7.39 -5.78 0.62
N GLY A 34 6.68 -4.66 0.79
CA GLY A 34 5.40 -4.41 0.11
C GLY A 34 5.59 -4.12 -1.39
N THR A 35 4.50 -4.20 -2.15
CA THR A 35 4.46 -3.84 -3.59
C THR A 35 4.96 -2.40 -3.84
N VAL A 36 4.72 -1.49 -2.90
CA VAL A 36 5.22 -0.11 -2.93
C VAL A 36 6.75 -0.04 -2.72
N GLY A 37 7.31 -0.89 -1.84
CA GLY A 37 8.70 -0.82 -1.39
C GLY A 37 9.70 -1.74 -2.11
N ARG A 38 9.24 -2.78 -2.82
CA ARG A 38 10.15 -3.73 -3.52
C ARG A 38 10.52 -3.34 -4.95
N GLY A 39 9.83 -2.36 -5.55
CA GLY A 39 10.00 -2.08 -6.99
C GLY A 39 9.71 -3.28 -7.91
N GLY A 40 9.05 -4.34 -7.39
CA GLY A 40 8.72 -5.55 -8.15
C GLY A 40 7.53 -5.37 -9.11
N GLY A 41 6.80 -4.27 -8.95
CA GLY A 41 5.87 -3.69 -9.94
C GLY A 41 6.07 -2.17 -9.97
N PRO A 42 5.48 -1.45 -10.93
CA PRO A 42 5.65 0.00 -11.03
C PRO A 42 5.17 0.69 -9.75
N SER A 43 6.06 1.41 -9.04
CA SER A 43 5.71 2.14 -7.80
C SER A 43 4.49 3.04 -7.98
N TYR A 44 4.30 3.55 -9.20
CA TYR A 44 3.11 4.28 -9.62
C TYR A 44 1.81 3.51 -9.36
N GLN A 45 1.69 2.30 -9.92
CA GLN A 45 0.50 1.47 -9.79
C GLN A 45 0.29 1.00 -8.35
N ALA A 46 1.38 0.77 -7.60
CA ALA A 46 1.28 0.38 -6.21
C ALA A 46 0.71 1.51 -5.32
N ILE A 47 1.04 2.77 -5.61
CA ILE A 47 0.47 3.94 -4.94
C ILE A 47 -1.00 4.14 -5.37
N LEU A 48 -1.32 3.99 -6.65
CA LEU A 48 -2.70 4.06 -7.14
C LEU A 48 -3.59 2.90 -6.68
N ALA A 49 -3.01 1.80 -6.21
CA ALA A 49 -3.75 0.66 -5.67
C ALA A 49 -4.00 0.78 -4.16
N GLN A 50 -3.48 1.82 -3.50
CA GLN A 50 -3.73 2.03 -2.08
C GLN A 50 -5.22 2.32 -1.84
N PRO A 51 -5.78 1.92 -0.68
CA PRO A 51 -7.16 2.22 -0.36
C PRO A 51 -7.44 3.75 -0.35
N PRO A 52 -8.66 4.19 -0.71
CA PRO A 52 -9.04 5.60 -0.62
C PRO A 52 -8.75 6.19 0.77
N GLY A 53 -8.26 7.43 0.82
CA GLY A 53 -7.94 8.12 2.08
C GLY A 53 -6.58 7.78 2.71
N THR A 54 -5.87 6.76 2.22
CA THR A 54 -4.57 6.37 2.79
C THR A 54 -3.39 7.22 2.32
N VAL A 55 -3.48 7.82 1.12
CA VAL A 55 -2.45 8.69 0.55
C VAL A 55 -2.65 10.14 0.96
N ASN A 56 -3.81 10.74 0.67
CA ASN A 56 -4.18 12.10 1.12
C ASN A 56 -3.06 13.15 1.01
N GLY A 57 -2.38 13.19 -0.14
CA GLY A 57 -1.31 14.14 -0.47
C GLY A 57 0.06 13.76 0.10
N GLN A 58 0.18 12.63 0.79
CA GLN A 58 1.38 12.24 1.51
C GLN A 58 1.73 10.77 1.23
N ILE A 59 2.98 10.54 0.85
CA ILE A 59 3.55 9.20 0.80
C ILE A 59 4.80 9.14 1.67
N ARG A 60 5.01 8.00 2.33
CA ARG A 60 6.25 7.69 3.04
C ARG A 60 6.55 6.22 2.83
N LEU A 61 7.66 5.92 2.17
CA LEU A 61 8.06 4.58 1.80
C LEU A 61 9.51 4.32 2.18
N THR A 62 9.82 3.04 2.40
CA THR A 62 11.19 2.56 2.55
C THR A 62 11.74 2.15 1.19
N GLU A 63 12.79 2.81 0.73
CA GLU A 63 13.61 2.32 -0.37
C GLU A 63 14.62 1.31 0.16
N GLN A 64 14.66 0.13 -0.45
CA GLN A 64 15.59 -0.93 -0.02
C GLN A 64 16.99 -0.66 -0.58
N GLY A 65 18.05 -1.00 0.16
CA GLY A 65 19.43 -0.73 -0.26
C GLY A 65 19.76 -1.36 -1.62
N GLU A 66 19.21 -2.55 -1.88
CA GLU A 66 19.31 -3.27 -3.15
C GLU A 66 18.69 -2.54 -4.36
N VAL A 67 17.76 -1.59 -4.15
CA VAL A 67 17.12 -0.81 -5.23
C VAL A 67 17.63 0.62 -5.37
N ILE A 68 18.46 1.12 -4.43
CA ILE A 68 18.93 2.51 -4.45
C ILE A 68 19.70 2.82 -5.74
N ALA A 69 20.61 1.93 -6.14
CA ALA A 69 21.42 2.17 -7.33
C ALA A 69 20.57 2.25 -8.60
N SER A 70 19.59 1.35 -8.77
CA SER A 70 18.74 1.36 -9.97
C SER A 70 17.81 2.58 -10.04
N LYS A 71 17.41 3.14 -8.91
CA LYS A 71 16.51 4.30 -8.84
C LYS A 71 17.21 5.66 -8.80
N TYR A 72 18.43 5.74 -8.28
CA TYR A 72 19.05 7.01 -7.93
C TYR A 72 20.53 7.16 -8.34
N ALA A 73 21.17 6.14 -8.93
CA ALA A 73 22.59 6.25 -9.32
C ALA A 73 22.85 7.25 -10.45
N HIS A 74 21.85 7.54 -11.29
CA HIS A 74 21.95 8.54 -12.35
C HIS A 74 20.95 9.69 -12.10
N PRO A 75 21.35 10.97 -12.19
CA PRO A 75 20.47 12.11 -11.89
C PRO A 75 19.15 12.08 -12.66
N GLU A 76 19.17 11.78 -13.97
CA GLU A 76 17.95 11.70 -14.78
C GLU A 76 17.01 10.56 -14.34
N ILE A 77 17.56 9.42 -13.92
CA ILE A 77 16.76 8.29 -13.43
C ILE A 77 16.15 8.66 -12.07
N GLY A 78 16.96 9.26 -11.19
CA GLY A 78 16.50 9.78 -9.89
C GLY A 78 15.37 10.78 -10.02
N ARG A 79 15.52 11.77 -10.93
CA ARG A 79 14.47 12.74 -11.23
C ARG A 79 13.18 12.06 -11.70
N ARG A 80 13.27 11.15 -12.67
CA ARG A 80 12.10 10.42 -13.18
C ARG A 80 11.42 9.57 -12.11
N ASN A 81 12.19 8.95 -11.22
CA ASN A 81 11.65 8.19 -10.08
C ASN A 81 10.88 9.12 -9.11
N LEU A 82 11.45 10.29 -8.76
CA LEU A 82 10.76 11.28 -7.93
C LEU A 82 9.50 11.82 -8.60
N GLU A 83 9.55 12.14 -9.89
CA GLU A 83 8.38 12.56 -10.69
C GLU A 83 7.28 11.49 -10.67
N THR A 84 7.65 10.22 -10.79
CA THR A 84 6.71 9.09 -10.73
C THR A 84 6.01 9.02 -9.36
N LEU A 85 6.76 9.19 -8.27
CA LEU A 85 6.19 9.19 -6.91
C LEU A 85 5.25 10.37 -6.69
N VAL A 86 5.63 11.57 -7.15
CA VAL A 86 4.79 12.77 -7.05
C VAL A 86 3.52 12.62 -7.88
N ALA A 87 3.64 12.20 -9.14
CA ALA A 87 2.50 12.00 -10.03
C ALA A 87 1.51 10.99 -9.47
N ALA A 88 1.99 9.84 -9.00
CA ALA A 88 1.12 8.82 -8.41
C ALA A 88 0.45 9.31 -7.12
N THR A 89 1.17 10.07 -6.29
CA THR A 89 0.61 10.64 -5.05
C THR A 89 -0.49 11.66 -5.36
N LEU A 90 -0.29 12.53 -6.35
CA LEU A 90 -1.28 13.51 -6.78
C LEU A 90 -2.49 12.84 -7.40
N GLU A 91 -2.31 11.87 -8.29
CA GLU A 91 -3.40 11.13 -8.91
C GLU A 91 -4.19 10.33 -7.88
N ALA A 92 -3.53 9.59 -6.99
CA ALA A 92 -4.21 8.93 -5.87
C ALA A 92 -5.00 9.95 -5.03
N THR A 93 -4.43 11.11 -4.73
CA THR A 93 -5.11 12.07 -3.86
C THR A 93 -6.31 12.74 -4.53
N LEU A 94 -6.20 13.08 -5.82
CA LEU A 94 -7.14 13.97 -6.50
C LEU A 94 -8.12 13.22 -7.42
N LEU A 95 -7.74 12.05 -7.92
CA LEU A 95 -8.45 11.33 -8.98
C LEU A 95 -8.88 9.91 -8.56
N HIS A 96 -8.62 9.50 -7.31
CA HIS A 96 -8.97 8.15 -6.88
C HIS A 96 -10.47 7.87 -7.10
N PRO A 97 -10.83 6.71 -7.68
CA PRO A 97 -12.22 6.30 -7.78
C PRO A 97 -12.82 6.24 -6.38
N THR A 98 -13.91 6.96 -6.16
CA THR A 98 -14.69 6.95 -4.92
C THR A 98 -15.42 5.62 -4.68
N GLN A 99 -15.28 4.64 -5.57
CA GLN A 99 -16.04 3.41 -5.53
C GLN A 99 -15.25 2.31 -4.83
N SER A 100 -15.76 1.88 -3.68
CA SER A 100 -15.26 0.70 -2.96
C SER A 100 -15.33 -0.54 -3.85
N ALA A 101 -14.40 -1.49 -3.62
CA ALA A 101 -14.44 -2.75 -4.34
C ALA A 101 -15.78 -3.47 -4.11
N PRO A 102 -16.35 -4.13 -5.14
CA PRO A 102 -17.61 -4.83 -5.01
C PRO A 102 -17.60 -5.86 -3.87
N LYS A 103 -18.72 -6.00 -3.16
CA LYS A 103 -18.83 -6.91 -2.01
C LYS A 103 -18.37 -8.34 -2.33
N GLY A 104 -18.67 -8.84 -3.53
CA GLY A 104 -18.23 -10.17 -3.97
C GLY A 104 -16.70 -10.30 -4.05
N PHE A 105 -15.98 -9.24 -4.42
CA PHE A 105 -14.52 -9.23 -4.45
C PHE A 105 -13.94 -9.21 -3.04
N LEU A 106 -14.52 -8.44 -2.13
CA LEU A 106 -14.09 -8.42 -0.72
C LEU A 106 -14.30 -9.80 -0.07
N GLN A 107 -15.42 -10.46 -0.35
CA GLN A 107 -15.70 -11.82 0.14
C GLN A 107 -14.73 -12.85 -0.44
N ALA A 108 -14.45 -12.78 -1.75
CA ALA A 108 -13.48 -13.66 -2.40
C ALA A 108 -12.07 -13.45 -1.83
N ALA A 109 -11.67 -12.19 -1.61
CA ALA A 109 -10.37 -11.86 -1.02
C ALA A 109 -10.24 -12.39 0.41
N GLN A 110 -11.30 -12.32 1.22
CA GLN A 110 -11.33 -12.93 2.55
C GLN A 110 -11.16 -14.46 2.46
N ALA A 111 -11.95 -15.13 1.63
CA ALA A 111 -11.87 -16.59 1.48
C ALA A 111 -10.48 -17.05 1.00
N LEU A 112 -9.87 -16.32 0.06
CA LEU A 112 -8.50 -16.56 -0.40
C LEU A 112 -7.48 -16.34 0.71
N SER A 113 -7.64 -15.28 1.52
CA SER A 113 -6.77 -14.98 2.65
C SER A 113 -6.79 -16.10 3.68
N ASP A 114 -7.99 -16.56 4.06
CA ASP A 114 -8.18 -17.61 5.07
C ASP A 114 -7.57 -18.94 4.58
N ALA A 115 -7.88 -19.34 3.35
CA ALA A 115 -7.34 -20.57 2.76
C ALA A 115 -5.81 -20.52 2.61
N SER A 116 -5.26 -19.39 2.14
CA SER A 116 -3.81 -19.22 1.97
C SER A 116 -3.08 -19.24 3.31
N PHE A 117 -3.66 -18.63 4.34
CA PHE A 117 -3.10 -18.62 5.68
C PHE A 117 -3.07 -20.02 6.28
N ALA A 118 -4.17 -20.76 6.19
CA ALA A 118 -4.24 -22.15 6.65
C ALA A 118 -3.20 -23.04 5.95
N ALA A 119 -3.10 -22.95 4.61
CA ALA A 119 -2.13 -23.72 3.84
C ALA A 119 -0.68 -23.37 4.21
N TYR A 120 -0.36 -22.08 4.33
CA TYR A 120 0.98 -21.63 4.74
C TYR A 120 1.35 -22.14 6.14
N ARG A 121 0.42 -22.03 7.10
CA ARG A 121 0.63 -22.51 8.47
C ARG A 121 0.86 -24.02 8.51
N GLY A 122 0.02 -24.77 7.79
CA GLY A 122 0.13 -26.22 7.65
C GLY A 122 1.50 -26.66 7.15
N LEU A 123 2.03 -25.97 6.13
CA LEU A 123 3.34 -26.29 5.57
C LEU A 123 4.51 -25.88 6.48
N VAL A 124 4.50 -24.65 6.98
CA VAL A 124 5.68 -24.07 7.66
C VAL A 124 5.79 -24.48 9.13
N TYR A 125 4.65 -24.69 9.79
CA TYR A 125 4.62 -24.93 11.24
C TYR A 125 4.08 -26.30 11.61
N ASP A 126 3.16 -26.85 10.82
CA ASP A 126 2.44 -28.07 11.19
C ASP A 126 2.93 -29.31 10.41
N THR A 127 3.95 -29.18 9.55
CA THR A 127 4.61 -30.30 8.88
C THR A 127 5.79 -30.78 9.73
N PRO A 128 5.79 -32.04 10.22
CA PRO A 128 6.97 -32.62 10.88
C PRO A 128 8.14 -32.70 9.90
N GLY A 129 9.31 -32.21 10.32
CA GLY A 129 10.55 -32.25 9.54
C GLY A 129 11.17 -33.64 9.45
#